data_AF-A0AAE0CFV6-F1
#
_entry.id   AF-A0AAE0CFV6-F1
#
_cell.length_a   1.000
_cell.length_b   1.000
_cell.length_c   1.000
_cell.angle_alpha   90.00
_cell.angle_beta   90.00
_cell.angle_gamma   90.00
#
_symmetry.space_group_name_H-M   'P 1'
#
loop_
_entity.id
_entity.type
_entity.pdbx_description
1 polymer ?
#
loop_
_entity_poly.entity_id
_entity_poly.type
_entity_poly.pdbx_seq_one_letter_code
_entity_poly.pdbx_strand_id
1 'polypeptide(L)'
;ADLWALGCCIFQMIVGKPPFRAATEYLTFQKVINNQRLESPEDMDERATSLIDGLLAQVPEERLGAGPEGYVALKAHPFFEGVDWENLRSTVAPTPAPPGEDEAEVEDGTLDLTDLSNELGNLAPATRYAEGSWRRGNLAPAT
;
A
#
# COMPACT_ATOMS: atom_id res chain seq x y z
N ALA A 1 -9.13 -5.55 -6.35
CA ALA A 1 -7.74 -5.13 -6.04
C ALA A 1 -7.57 -4.86 -4.55
N ASP A 2 -8.59 -4.30 -3.89
CA ASP A 2 -8.54 -3.83 -2.49
C ASP A 2 -8.25 -4.90 -1.45
N LEU A 3 -8.79 -6.12 -1.60
CA LEU A 3 -8.53 -7.25 -0.69
C LEU A 3 -7.04 -7.61 -0.61
N TRP A 4 -6.32 -7.53 -1.74
CA TRP A 4 -4.90 -7.82 -1.77
C TRP A 4 -4.10 -6.71 -1.07
N ALA A 5 -4.48 -5.45 -1.31
CA ALA A 5 -3.88 -4.32 -0.60
C ALA A 5 -4.13 -4.41 0.91
N LEU A 6 -5.32 -4.83 1.33
CA LEU A 6 -5.65 -5.09 2.74
C LEU A 6 -4.71 -6.15 3.34
N GLY A 7 -4.46 -7.26 2.63
CA GLY A 7 -3.50 -8.28 3.06
C GLY A 7 -2.10 -7.71 3.27
N CYS A 8 -1.63 -6.84 2.36
CA CYS A 8 -0.35 -6.15 2.50
C CYS A 8 -0.32 -5.20 3.71
N CYS A 9 -1.39 -4.45 3.95
CA CYS A 9 -1.49 -3.57 5.10
C CYS A 9 -1.48 -4.34 6.41
N ILE A 10 -2.22 -5.45 6.51
CA ILE A 10 -2.27 -6.28 7.72
C ILE A 10 -0.90 -6.90 8.00
N PHE A 11 -0.22 -7.44 6.97
CA PHE A 11 1.14 -7.94 7.11
C PHE A 11 2.08 -6.87 7.66
N GLN A 12 2.05 -5.67 7.07
CA GLN A 12 2.87 -4.53 7.48
C GLN A 12 2.59 -4.08 8.92
N MET A 13 1.33 -4.10 9.37
CA MET A 13 0.96 -3.74 10.74
C MET A 13 1.47 -4.74 11.77
N ILE A 14 1.58 -6.03 11.42
CA ILE A 14 2.02 -7.09 12.33
C ILE A 14 3.55 -7.22 12.30
N VAL A 15 4.16 -7.26 11.11
CA VAL A 15 5.59 -7.52 10.92
C VAL A 15 6.43 -6.24 10.99
N GLY A 16 5.82 -5.07 10.82
CA GLY A 16 6.51 -3.79 10.77
C GLY A 16 7.25 -3.52 9.45
N LYS A 17 7.20 -4.44 8.47
CA LYS A 17 7.79 -4.28 7.13
C LYS A 17 6.82 -4.73 6.04
N PRO A 18 6.92 -4.20 4.81
CA PRO A 18 5.97 -4.57 3.76
C PRO A 18 6.31 -5.98 3.25
N PRO A 19 5.32 -6.76 2.81
CA PRO A 19 5.55 -8.12 2.35
C PRO A 19 6.44 -8.17 1.10
N PHE A 20 6.42 -7.13 0.26
CA PHE A 20 7.27 -7.02 -0.93
C PHE A 20 8.16 -5.78 -0.80
N ARG A 21 9.47 -6.01 -0.70
CA ARG A 21 10.48 -4.93 -0.71
C ARG A 21 11.72 -5.39 -1.48
N ALA A 22 12.26 -4.51 -2.31
CA ALA A 22 13.53 -4.68 -2.99
C ALA A 22 14.23 -3.33 -3.17
N ALA A 23 15.47 -3.36 -3.68
CA ALA A 23 16.28 -2.15 -3.88
C ALA A 23 15.72 -1.20 -4.96
N THR A 24 14.91 -1.71 -5.89
CA THR A 24 14.29 -0.91 -6.96
C THR A 24 12.82 -1.26 -7.11
N GLU A 25 12.03 -0.35 -7.66
CA GLU A 25 10.61 -0.57 -7.96
C GLU A 25 10.41 -1.76 -8.91
N TYR A 26 11.24 -1.86 -9.95
CA TYR A 26 11.22 -2.98 -10.89
C TYR A 26 11.38 -4.32 -10.18
N LEU A 27 12.34 -4.44 -9.26
CA LEU A 27 12.56 -5.66 -8.49
C LEU A 27 11.41 -5.94 -7.52
N THR A 28 10.80 -4.88 -6.95
CA THR A 28 9.61 -5.03 -6.11
C THR A 28 8.44 -5.58 -6.91
N PHE A 29 8.20 -5.08 -8.13
CA PHE A 29 7.18 -5.63 -9.02
C PHE A 29 7.45 -7.07 -9.42
N GLN A 30 8.71 -7.43 -9.70
CA GLN A 30 9.08 -8.82 -9.96
C GLN A 30 8.75 -9.73 -8.76
N LYS A 31 9.02 -9.29 -7.53
CA LYS A 31 8.64 -10.04 -6.32
C LYS A 31 7.12 -10.20 -6.19
N VAL A 32 6.35 -9.14 -6.47
CA VAL A 32 4.88 -9.20 -6.45
C VAL A 32 4.36 -10.22 -7.47
N ILE A 33 4.86 -10.17 -8.71
CA ILE A 33 4.44 -11.09 -9.78
C ILE A 33 4.79 -12.54 -9.43
N ASN A 34 5.97 -12.76 -8.86
CA ASN A 34 6.46 -14.10 -8.50
C ASN A 34 5.98 -14.59 -7.12
N ASN A 35 5.14 -13.81 -6.43
CA ASN A 35 4.70 -14.07 -5.05
C ASN A 35 5.86 -14.32 -4.06
N GLN A 36 6.98 -13.61 -4.24
CA GLN A 36 8.18 -13.69 -3.40
C GLN A 36 8.08 -12.71 -2.23
N ARG A 37 7.17 -13.01 -1.31
CA ARG A 37 6.97 -12.21 -0.10
C ARG A 37 8.07 -12.47 0.95
N LEU A 38 8.22 -11.52 1.86
CA LEU A 38 8.97 -11.70 3.10
C LEU A 38 8.36 -12.87 3.90
N GLU A 39 9.22 -13.72 4.43
CA GLU A 39 8.79 -14.82 5.29
C GLU A 39 8.15 -14.25 6.56
N SER A 40 7.03 -14.86 6.97
CA SER A 40 6.38 -14.49 8.22
C SER A 40 7.27 -14.96 9.38
N PRO A 41 7.41 -14.17 10.47
CA PRO A 41 8.12 -14.62 11.66
C PRO A 41 7.53 -15.94 12.21
N GLU A 42 8.37 -16.82 12.77
CA GLU A 42 7.91 -18.10 13.33
C GLU A 42 6.90 -17.92 14.47
N ASP A 43 7.00 -16.82 15.22
CA ASP A 43 6.14 -16.52 16.37
C ASP A 43 4.80 -15.85 16.00
N MET A 44 4.50 -15.71 14.70
CA MET A 44 3.30 -15.04 14.25
C MET A 44 2.05 -15.91 14.48
N ASP A 45 0.96 -15.30 14.98
CA ASP A 45 -0.32 -16.00 15.21
C ASP A 45 -0.78 -16.69 13.91
N GLU A 46 -1.01 -18.00 13.99
CA GLU A 46 -1.46 -18.83 12.86
C GLU A 46 -2.74 -18.27 12.21
N ARG A 47 -3.64 -17.66 12.99
CA ARG A 47 -4.86 -17.02 12.49
C ARG A 47 -4.54 -15.80 11.64
N ALA A 48 -3.51 -15.03 12.01
CA ALA A 48 -3.06 -13.89 11.21
C ALA A 48 -2.40 -14.37 9.91
N THR A 49 -1.58 -15.42 9.99
CA THR A 49 -0.91 -16.01 8.81
C THR A 49 -1.95 -16.54 7.83
N SER A 50 -2.92 -17.32 8.30
CA SER A 50 -4.00 -17.85 7.46
C SER A 50 -4.84 -16.75 6.82
N LEU A 51 -5.09 -15.63 7.52
CA LEU A 51 -5.82 -14.50 6.97
C LEU A 51 -5.05 -13.86 5.80
N ILE A 52 -3.76 -13.57 6.03
CA ILE A 52 -2.90 -12.92 5.04
C ILE A 52 -2.72 -13.81 3.81
N ASP A 53 -2.55 -15.11 4.00
CA ASP A 53 -2.44 -16.08 2.90
C ASP A 53 -3.69 -16.08 2.03
N GLY A 54 -4.88 -16.07 2.65
CA GLY A 54 -6.15 -15.97 1.95
C GLY A 54 -6.32 -14.65 1.20
N LEU A 55 -5.87 -13.52 1.75
CA LEU A 55 -5.97 -12.20 1.11
C LEU A 55 -4.95 -12.01 -0.02
N LEU A 56 -3.77 -12.60 0.10
CA LEU A 56 -2.67 -12.51 -0.86
C LEU A 56 -2.67 -13.62 -1.90
N ALA A 57 -3.78 -14.35 -2.06
CA ALA A 57 -3.92 -15.35 -3.12
C ALA A 57 -3.68 -14.73 -4.50
N GLN A 58 -2.85 -15.40 -5.31
CA GLN A 58 -2.40 -14.91 -6.61
C GLN A 58 -3.57 -14.81 -7.60
N VAL A 59 -4.44 -15.82 -7.59
CA VAL A 59 -5.69 -15.85 -8.35
C VAL A 59 -6.73 -14.93 -7.67
N PRO A 60 -7.22 -13.87 -8.34
CA PRO A 60 -8.14 -12.90 -7.73
C PRO A 60 -9.43 -13.50 -7.17
N GLU A 61 -9.98 -14.51 -7.84
CA GLU A 61 -11.25 -15.15 -7.49
C GLU A 61 -11.13 -16.08 -6.28
N GLU A 62 -9.93 -16.60 -6.02
CA GLU A 62 -9.62 -17.45 -4.87
C GLU A 62 -9.32 -16.65 -3.60
N ARG A 63 -9.19 -15.32 -3.70
CA ARG A 63 -8.94 -14.49 -2.53
C ARG A 63 -10.09 -14.58 -1.55
N LEU A 64 -9.74 -14.67 -0.27
CA LEU A 64 -10.68 -14.54 0.82
C LEU A 64 -11.43 -13.20 0.68
N GLY A 65 -12.76 -13.26 0.59
CA GLY A 65 -13.60 -12.08 0.36
C GLY A 65 -14.01 -11.84 -1.09
N ALA A 66 -13.40 -12.52 -2.07
CA ALA A 66 -13.70 -12.38 -3.51
C ALA A 66 -14.60 -13.49 -4.08
N GLY A 67 -14.72 -14.61 -3.36
CA GLY A 67 -15.58 -15.74 -3.75
C GLY A 67 -17.09 -15.47 -3.55
N PRO A 68 -17.94 -16.49 -3.74
CA PRO A 68 -19.41 -16.35 -3.69
C PRO A 68 -19.97 -15.80 -2.37
N GLU A 69 -19.30 -16.09 -1.25
CA GLU A 69 -19.66 -15.58 0.08
C GLU A 69 -19.21 -14.14 0.31
N GLY A 70 -18.34 -13.61 -0.56
CA GLY A 70 -17.83 -12.25 -0.52
C GLY A 70 -17.24 -11.88 0.84
N TYR A 71 -17.48 -10.64 1.28
CA TYR A 71 -16.99 -10.13 2.56
C TYR A 71 -17.53 -10.85 3.80
N VAL A 72 -18.59 -11.67 3.69
CA VAL A 72 -19.11 -12.43 4.83
C VAL A 72 -18.06 -13.45 5.28
N ALA A 73 -17.46 -14.18 4.34
CA ALA A 73 -16.37 -15.12 4.62
C ALA A 73 -15.15 -14.42 5.26
N LEU A 74 -14.81 -13.22 4.78
CA LEU A 74 -13.72 -12.43 5.33
C LEU A 74 -13.99 -12.01 6.78
N LYS A 75 -15.20 -11.51 7.07
CA LYS A 75 -15.59 -11.07 8.42
C LYS A 75 -15.73 -12.23 9.41
N ALA A 76 -16.06 -13.42 8.92
CA ALA A 76 -16.18 -14.64 9.73
C ALA A 76 -14.82 -15.33 9.99
N HIS A 77 -13.72 -14.81 9.45
CA HIS A 77 -12.40 -15.41 9.63
C HIS A 77 -12.01 -15.43 11.13
N PRO A 78 -11.37 -16.51 11.65
CA PRO A 78 -10.99 -16.64 13.05
C PRO A 78 -10.10 -15.52 13.60
N PHE A 79 -9.37 -14.83 12.73
CA PHE A 79 -8.60 -13.63 13.11
C PHE A 79 -9.48 -12.51 13.67
N PHE A 80 -10.74 -12.42 13.22
CA PHE A 80 -11.70 -11.41 13.67
C PHE A 80 -12.70 -11.97 14.70
N GLU A 81 -12.37 -13.10 15.34
CA GLU A 81 -13.21 -13.66 16.40
C GLU A 81 -13.42 -12.63 17.52
N GLY A 82 -14.69 -12.44 17.93
CA GLY A 82 -15.07 -11.46 18.94
C GLY A 82 -15.29 -10.03 18.43
N VAL A 83 -15.06 -9.76 17.13
CA VAL A 83 -15.36 -8.44 16.54
C VAL A 83 -16.87 -8.31 16.28
N ASP A 84 -17.50 -7.34 16.93
CA ASP A 84 -18.88 -6.93 16.63
C ASP A 84 -18.90 -6.00 15.42
N TRP A 85 -19.12 -6.57 14.24
CA TRP A 85 -19.18 -5.84 12.97
C TRP A 85 -20.38 -4.91 12.84
N GLU A 86 -21.47 -5.12 13.60
CA GLU A 86 -22.68 -4.29 13.53
C GLU A 86 -22.49 -3.00 14.34
N ASN A 87 -21.86 -3.11 15.51
CA ASN A 87 -21.64 -1.97 16.40
C ASN A 87 -20.21 -1.41 16.36
N LEU A 88 -19.35 -1.88 15.45
CA LEU A 88 -17.94 -1.47 15.36
C LEU A 88 -17.73 0.06 15.39
N ARG A 89 -18.59 0.82 14.71
CA ARG A 89 -18.47 2.29 14.64
C ARG A 89 -18.77 3.02 15.95
N SER A 90 -19.50 2.39 16.87
CA SER A 90 -19.79 2.91 18.21
C SER A 90 -18.88 2.31 19.29
N THR A 91 -18.04 1.33 18.94
CA THR A 91 -17.06 0.79 19.88
C THR A 91 -15.97 1.81 20.19
N VAL A 92 -15.48 1.78 21.44
CA VAL A 92 -14.34 2.60 21.85
C VAL A 92 -13.10 2.04 21.16
N ALA A 93 -12.36 2.90 20.46
CA ALA A 93 -11.12 2.50 19.81
C ALA A 93 -10.11 1.97 20.85
N PRO A 94 -9.36 0.91 20.51
CA PRO A 94 -8.31 0.41 21.40
C PRO A 94 -7.23 1.47 21.60
N THR A 95 -6.66 1.52 22.80
CA THR A 95 -5.54 2.40 23.10
C THR A 95 -4.32 1.94 22.29
N PRO A 96 -3.66 2.83 21.52
CA PRO A 96 -2.45 2.45 20.80
C PRO A 96 -1.36 2.03 21.79
N ALA A 97 -0.52 1.08 21.38
CA ALA A 97 0.67 0.72 22.14
C ALA A 97 1.54 1.98 22.34
N PRO A 98 2.19 2.13 23.51
CA PRO A 98 3.19 3.17 23.68
C PRO A 98 4.29 3.00 22.62
N PRO A 99 4.91 4.09 22.12
CA PRO A 99 6.03 3.99 21.20
C PRO A 99 7.10 3.10 21.83
N GLY A 100 7.55 2.09 21.06
CA GLY A 100 8.58 1.17 21.50
C GLY A 100 9.91 1.90 21.71
N GLU A 101 10.69 1.45 22.69
CA GLU A 101 12.00 2.04 23.04
C GLU A 101 13.04 1.87 21.91
N ASP A 102 12.77 0.97 20.97
CA ASP A 102 13.50 0.78 19.74
C ASP A 102 12.86 1.59 18.60
N GLU A 103 12.93 2.92 18.68
CA GLU A 103 12.82 3.76 17.48
C GLU A 103 14.10 3.58 16.65
N ALA A 104 14.30 2.37 16.13
CA ALA A 104 15.12 2.18 14.97
C ALA A 104 14.44 2.98 13.86
N GLU A 105 15.10 4.08 13.48
CA GLU A 105 14.79 4.93 12.35
C GLU A 105 13.89 4.19 11.36
N VAL A 106 12.59 4.51 11.40
CA VAL A 106 11.71 4.15 10.30
C VAL A 106 12.31 4.93 9.13
N GLU A 107 13.10 4.26 8.30
CA GLU A 107 13.53 4.75 7.01
C GLU A 107 12.24 5.09 6.28
N ASP A 108 11.86 6.36 6.40
CA ASP A 108 10.61 6.89 5.94
C ASP A 108 10.57 6.59 4.45
N GLY A 109 9.64 5.73 4.07
CA GLY A 109 9.29 5.46 2.68
C GLY A 109 8.69 6.68 2.00
N THR A 110 8.91 7.90 2.50
CA THR A 110 9.15 9.04 1.61
C THR A 110 10.06 8.55 0.50
N LEU A 111 9.48 8.38 -0.69
CA LEU A 111 10.21 8.60 -1.93
C LEU A 111 10.98 9.89 -1.70
N ASP A 112 12.28 9.76 -1.46
CA ASP A 112 13.10 10.88 -1.07
C ASP A 112 13.08 11.87 -2.24
N LEU A 113 12.27 12.92 -2.09
CA LEU A 113 12.14 13.99 -3.08
C LEU A 113 13.47 14.73 -3.24
N THR A 114 14.42 14.56 -2.30
CA THR A 114 15.77 15.10 -2.43
C THR A 114 16.61 14.31 -3.45
N ASP A 115 16.41 12.99 -3.57
CA ASP A 115 17.07 12.15 -4.57
C ASP A 115 16.56 12.48 -5.99
N LEU A 116 15.24 12.67 -6.15
CA LEU A 116 14.64 13.18 -7.40
C LEU A 116 15.12 14.59 -7.76
N SER A 117 15.37 15.44 -6.76
CA SER A 117 15.86 16.80 -6.99
C SER A 117 17.32 16.83 -7.48
N ASN A 118 18.13 15.89 -7.01
CA ASN A 118 19.53 15.75 -7.42
C ASN A 118 19.66 15.13 -8.81
N GLU A 119 18.81 14.18 -9.18
CA GLU A 119 18.79 13.62 -10.53
C GLU A 119 18.21 14.59 -11.58
N LEU A 120 17.17 15.36 -11.24
CA LEU A 120 16.64 16.42 -12.12
C LEU A 120 17.58 17.64 -12.24
N GLY A 121 18.45 17.87 -11.26
CA GLY A 121 19.46 18.93 -11.29
C GLY A 121 20.66 18.66 -12.20
N ASN A 122 20.90 17.39 -12.58
CA ASN A 122 22.06 16.97 -13.37
C ASN A 122 21.73 16.61 -14.84
N LEU A 123 20.47 16.72 -15.26
CA LEU A 123 20.12 16.64 -16.68
C LEU A 123 20.41 17.99 -17.33
N ALA A 124 21.47 18.05 -18.15
CA ALA A 124 21.79 19.19 -19.00
C ALA A 124 20.56 19.64 -19.82
N PRO A 125 20.40 20.95 -20.12
CA PRO A 125 19.17 21.48 -20.68
C PRO A 125 19.00 21.03 -22.14
N ALA A 126 18.21 19.99 -22.37
CA ALA A 126 17.78 19.60 -23.70
C ALA A 126 16.46 20.30 -24.05
N THR A 127 16.62 21.24 -25.00
CA THR A 127 15.65 21.73 -25.99
C THR A 127 14.46 22.61 -25.53
N ARG A 128 14.63 23.90 -25.83
CA ARG A 128 13.55 24.87 -26.12
C ARG A 128 12.48 24.23 -27.01
N TYR A 129 11.27 24.07 -26.48
CA TYR A 129 10.05 24.10 -27.28
C TYR A 129 9.34 25.44 -27.03
N ALA A 130 9.07 26.14 -28.13
CA ALA A 130 8.50 27.46 -28.17
C ALA A 130 7.13 27.53 -27.48
N GLU A 131 6.94 28.57 -26.66
CA GLU A 131 5.68 28.90 -26.00
C GLU A 131 4.57 29.14 -27.05
N GLY A 132 3.63 28.20 -27.12
CA GLY A 132 2.34 28.38 -27.79
C GLY A 132 1.50 29.38 -27.01
N SER A 133 1.36 30.55 -27.61
CA SER A 133 0.57 31.70 -27.18
C SER A 133 -0.91 31.35 -26.93
N TRP A 134 -1.33 31.31 -25.66
CA TRP A 134 -2.73 31.15 -25.28
C TRP A 134 -3.14 32.08 -24.12
N ARG A 135 -2.97 33.41 -24.21
CA ARG A 135 -3.80 34.34 -23.42
C ARG A 135 -4.04 35.70 -24.11
N ARG A 136 -5.32 35.88 -24.48
CA ARG A 136 -6.19 37.06 -24.33
C ARG A 136 -5.84 38.37 -25.05
N GLY A 137 -6.80 38.87 -25.83
CA GLY A 137 -6.91 40.27 -26.17
C GLY A 137 -8.10 40.58 -27.09
N ASN A 138 -9.26 40.86 -26.50
CA ASN A 138 -10.35 41.59 -27.15
C ASN A 138 -9.83 42.90 -27.78
N LEU A 139 -10.28 43.27 -28.99
CA LEU A 139 -11.29 44.32 -29.25
C LEU A 139 -11.29 44.69 -30.76
N ALA A 140 -12.52 44.85 -31.27
CA ALA A 140 -13.03 45.24 -32.60
C ALA A 140 -12.44 46.54 -33.23
N PRO A 141 -13.02 47.12 -34.31
CA PRO A 141 -13.53 46.63 -35.61
C PRO A 141 -13.01 47.48 -36.81
N ALA A 142 -13.68 47.35 -37.96
CA ALA A 142 -13.64 48.17 -39.19
C ALA A 142 -12.64 47.68 -40.25
N THR A 143 -12.97 47.63 -41.54
CA THR A 143 -13.83 48.54 -42.34
C THR A 143 -14.46 47.78 -43.51
#